data_AF-A0A7J2KVZ1-F1
#
_entry.id   AF-A0A7J2KVZ1-F1
#
_cell.length_a   1.000
_cell.length_b   1.000
_cell.length_c   1.000
_cell.angle_alpha   90.00
_cell.angle_beta   90.00
_cell.angle_gamma   90.00
#
_symmetry.space_group_name_H-M   'P 1'
#
loop_
_entity.id
_entity.type
_entity.pdbx_description
1 polymer ?
#
loop_
_entity_poly.entity_id
_entity_poly.type
_entity_poly.pdbx_seq_one_letter_code
_entity_poly.pdbx_strand_id
1 'polypeptide(L)'
;MSVRVVRSSMGRIIIPKLGVEISPGGDSQGFISNIEGVLDRVSMAVRTATHWSDDGEKKMKAEILLGRIDDIKDGKEKVTVITEDTSGNSAIISDKAIKEKI
;
A
#
# COMPACT_ATOMS: atom_id res chain seq x y z
N MET A 1 -14.12 -5.96 -3.55
CA MET A 1 -12.75 -5.62 -3.13
C MET A 1 -11.87 -6.87 -2.89
N SER A 2 -12.16 -8.01 -3.52
CA SER A 2 -11.39 -9.25 -3.36
C SER A 2 -10.13 -9.32 -4.26
N VAL A 3 -9.48 -8.18 -4.53
CA VAL A 3 -8.22 -8.18 -5.30
C VAL A 3 -7.13 -8.74 -4.40
N ARG A 4 -6.50 -9.83 -4.82
CA ARG A 4 -5.38 -10.45 -4.10
C ARG A 4 -4.06 -9.83 -4.54
N VAL A 5 -3.20 -9.55 -3.58
CA VAL A 5 -1.86 -9.02 -3.77
C VAL A 5 -0.87 -10.05 -3.26
N VAL A 6 0.02 -10.50 -4.15
CA VAL A 6 1.17 -11.34 -3.85
C VAL A 6 2.40 -10.46 -3.98
N ARG A 7 3.18 -10.34 -2.91
CA ARG A 7 4.45 -9.61 -2.91
C ARG A 7 5.56 -10.58 -2.53
N SER A 8 6.61 -10.65 -3.33
CA SER A 8 7.84 -11.38 -2.97
C SER A 8 8.63 -10.65 -1.88
N SER A 9 9.69 -11.26 -1.38
CA SER A 9 10.60 -10.62 -0.42
C SER A 9 11.26 -9.35 -0.96
N MET A 10 11.49 -9.26 -2.29
CA MET A 10 12.12 -8.12 -2.96
C MET A 10 11.13 -7.16 -3.63
N GLY A 11 9.83 -7.51 -3.65
CA GLY A 11 8.81 -6.73 -4.33
C GLY A 11 8.50 -5.41 -3.61
N ARG A 12 8.28 -4.34 -4.39
CA ARG A 12 7.76 -3.06 -3.92
C ARG A 12 6.27 -2.95 -4.20
N ILE A 13 5.55 -2.23 -3.35
CA ILE A 13 4.15 -1.86 -3.57
C ILE A 13 4.06 -0.34 -3.59
N ILE A 14 3.51 0.23 -4.65
CA ILE A 14 3.38 1.67 -4.84
C ILE A 14 1.90 2.01 -4.99
N ILE A 15 1.46 3.04 -4.27
CA ILE A 15 0.12 3.62 -4.36
C ILE A 15 0.30 5.12 -4.66
N PRO A 16 0.50 5.51 -5.95
CA PRO A 16 0.97 6.85 -6.32
C PRO A 16 0.06 7.96 -5.81
N LYS A 17 -1.27 7.74 -5.89
CA LYS A 17 -2.27 8.73 -5.49
C LYS A 17 -2.25 9.04 -3.98
N LEU A 18 -1.71 8.13 -3.18
CA LEU A 18 -1.54 8.29 -1.74
C LEU A 18 -0.11 8.71 -1.37
N GLY A 19 0.81 8.77 -2.33
CA GLY A 19 2.23 9.01 -2.06
C GLY A 19 2.89 7.92 -1.22
N VAL A 20 2.37 6.68 -1.31
CA VAL A 20 2.83 5.56 -0.49
C VAL A 20 3.70 4.64 -1.34
N GLU A 21 4.88 4.32 -0.82
CA GLU A 21 5.76 3.29 -1.33
C GLU A 21 6.15 2.36 -0.18
N ILE A 22 5.93 1.06 -0.38
CA ILE A 22 6.36 0.00 0.52
C ILE A 22 7.52 -0.70 -0.15
N SER A 23 8.72 -0.46 0.38
CA SER A 23 9.95 -1.11 -0.08
C SER A 23 10.35 -2.27 0.84
N PRO A 24 11.02 -3.31 0.30
CA PRO A 24 11.52 -4.41 1.11
C PRO A 24 12.61 -3.95 2.08
N GLY A 25 12.51 -4.34 3.35
CA GLY A 25 13.60 -4.23 4.35
C GLY A 25 14.52 -5.45 4.38
N GLY A 26 15.54 -5.44 5.26
CA GLY A 26 16.52 -6.53 5.37
C GLY A 26 15.90 -7.92 5.66
N ASP A 27 14.90 -7.97 6.54
CA ASP A 27 14.20 -9.21 6.92
C ASP A 27 12.85 -9.39 6.18
N SER A 28 12.69 -8.73 5.03
CA SER A 28 11.40 -8.68 4.34
C SER A 28 10.98 -10.05 3.79
N GLN A 29 9.85 -10.57 4.28
CA GLN A 29 9.27 -11.82 3.79
C GLN A 29 8.20 -11.56 2.73
N GLY A 30 8.08 -12.48 1.77
CA GLY A 30 6.96 -12.46 0.84
C GLY A 30 5.63 -12.67 1.58
N PHE A 31 4.55 -12.12 1.05
CA PHE A 31 3.22 -12.31 1.62
C PHE A 31 2.14 -12.37 0.55
N ILE A 32 1.04 -13.02 0.92
CA ILE A 32 -0.21 -13.03 0.17
C ILE A 32 -1.25 -12.31 1.02
N SER A 33 -1.91 -11.30 0.46
CA SER A 33 -2.95 -10.54 1.14
C SER A 33 -4.04 -10.10 0.14
N ASN A 34 -5.04 -9.36 0.63
CA ASN A 34 -5.97 -8.60 -0.19
C ASN A 34 -5.53 -7.13 -0.23
N ILE A 35 -6.14 -6.34 -1.12
CA ILE A 35 -5.83 -4.91 -1.20
C ILE A 35 -6.19 -4.16 0.11
N GLU A 36 -7.27 -4.55 0.78
CA GLU A 36 -7.67 -3.97 2.06
C GLU A 36 -6.61 -4.18 3.14
N GLY A 37 -6.04 -5.39 3.24
CA GLY A 37 -4.99 -5.70 4.19
C GLY A 37 -3.68 -4.97 3.90
N VAL A 38 -3.39 -4.66 2.63
CA VAL A 38 -2.28 -3.76 2.27
C VAL A 38 -2.57 -2.35 2.77
N LEU A 39 -3.77 -1.82 2.52
CA LEU A 39 -4.19 -0.49 3.00
C LEU A 39 -4.17 -0.40 4.52
N ASP A 40 -4.59 -1.45 5.23
CA ASP A 40 -4.57 -1.49 6.70
C ASP A 40 -3.15 -1.43 7.27
N ARG A 41 -2.19 -2.10 6.61
CA ARG A 41 -0.77 -2.00 6.99
C ARG A 41 -0.23 -0.59 6.79
N VAL A 42 -0.62 0.08 5.71
CA VAL A 42 -0.27 1.48 5.46
C VAL A 42 -0.86 2.37 6.55
N SER A 43 -2.15 2.23 6.85
CA SER A 43 -2.82 2.99 7.92
C SER A 43 -2.16 2.79 9.28
N MET A 44 -1.79 1.55 9.62
CA MET A 44 -1.07 1.24 10.86
C MET A 44 0.30 1.92 10.92
N ALA A 45 1.06 1.89 9.82
CA ALA A 45 2.36 2.54 9.75
C ALA A 45 2.25 4.06 9.90
N VAL A 46 1.26 4.68 9.24
CA VAL A 46 0.97 6.12 9.36
C VAL A 46 0.62 6.50 10.80
N ARG A 47 -0.31 5.77 11.42
CA ARG A 47 -0.71 5.99 12.83
C ARG A 47 0.47 5.84 13.79
N THR A 48 1.32 4.84 13.56
CA THR A 48 2.51 4.59 14.38
C THR A 48 3.51 5.74 14.26
N ALA A 49 3.77 6.19 13.03
CA ALA A 49 4.71 7.28 12.76
C ALA A 49 4.24 8.62 13.35
N THR A 50 2.93 8.84 13.46
CA THR A 50 2.37 10.10 13.98
C THR A 50 2.05 10.09 15.46
N HIS A 51 1.96 8.92 16.10
CA HIS A 51 1.58 8.80 17.51
C HIS A 51 2.44 9.67 18.45
N TRP A 52 3.75 9.74 18.19
CA TRP A 52 4.72 10.48 19.01
C TRP A 52 5.13 11.85 18.43
N SER A 53 4.45 12.31 17.38
CA SER A 53 4.78 13.60 16.74
C SER A 53 4.12 14.75 17.51
N ASP A 54 4.85 15.81 17.84
CA ASP A 54 4.27 17.06 18.38
C ASP A 54 4.00 18.10 17.29
N ASP A 55 4.42 17.82 16.06
CA ASP A 55 4.18 18.64 14.89
C ASP A 55 2.72 18.52 14.42
N GLY A 56 1.96 19.60 14.58
CA GLY A 56 0.55 19.69 14.20
C GLY A 56 0.32 19.57 12.68
N GLU A 57 1.25 20.02 11.85
CA GLU A 57 1.15 19.91 10.40
C GLU A 57 1.29 18.44 9.97
N LYS A 58 2.22 17.70 10.57
CA LYS A 58 2.38 16.25 10.33
C LYS A 58 1.14 15.47 10.74
N LYS A 59 0.55 15.80 11.89
CA LYS A 59 -0.71 15.18 12.35
C LYS A 59 -1.85 15.43 11.36
N MET A 60 -2.03 16.67 10.91
CA MET A 60 -3.07 17.02 9.94
C MET A 60 -2.89 16.25 8.62
N LYS A 61 -1.67 16.18 8.08
CA LYS A 61 -1.38 15.43 6.85
C LYS A 61 -1.66 13.93 7.01
N ALA A 62 -1.35 13.36 8.17
CA ALA A 62 -1.63 11.96 8.45
C ALA A 62 -3.13 11.68 8.54
N GLU A 63 -3.91 12.52 9.20
CA GLU A 63 -5.38 12.37 9.26
C GLU A 63 -6.01 12.46 7.86
N ILE A 64 -5.54 13.39 7.02
CA ILE A 64 -6.00 13.47 5.61
C ILE A 64 -5.69 12.18 4.86
N LEU A 65 -4.48 11.64 5.02
CA LEU A 65 -4.08 10.40 4.36
C LEU A 65 -4.92 9.21 4.85
N LEU A 66 -5.17 9.10 6.15
CA LEU A 66 -6.00 8.05 6.75
C LEU A 66 -7.45 8.14 6.23
N GLY A 67 -8.04 9.33 6.18
CA GLY A 67 -9.38 9.53 5.63
C GLY A 67 -9.48 9.11 4.16
N ARG A 68 -8.46 9.39 3.34
CA ARG A 68 -8.43 8.93 1.95
C ARG A 68 -8.31 7.41 1.84
N ILE A 69 -7.59 6.75 2.75
CA ILE A 69 -7.54 5.29 2.79
C ILE A 69 -8.93 4.73 3.11
N ASP A 70 -9.65 5.32 4.06
CA ASP A 70 -11.01 4.91 4.41
C ASP A 70 -11.98 5.11 3.24
N ASP A 71 -11.91 6.24 2.52
CA ASP A 71 -12.72 6.48 1.32
C ASP A 71 -12.44 5.47 0.19
N ILE A 72 -11.19 5.02 0.05
CA ILE A 72 -10.84 3.94 -0.90
C ILE A 72 -11.46 2.61 -0.44
N LYS A 73 -11.40 2.30 0.85
CA LYS A 73 -11.99 1.07 1.43
C LYS A 73 -13.52 1.07 1.39
N ASP A 74 -14.16 2.23 1.40
CA ASP A 74 -15.60 2.39 1.21
C ASP A 74 -16.01 2.40 -0.28
N GLY A 75 -15.04 2.41 -1.20
CA GLY A 75 -15.28 2.45 -2.64
C GLY A 75 -15.71 3.82 -3.16
N LYS A 76 -15.59 4.87 -2.34
CA LYS A 76 -15.85 6.27 -2.71
C LYS A 76 -14.73 6.84 -3.57
N GLU A 77 -13.50 6.37 -3.37
CA GLU A 77 -12.33 6.80 -4.13
C GLU A 77 -11.68 5.62 -4.88
N LYS A 78 -11.37 5.81 -6.17
CA LYS A 78 -10.57 4.86 -6.96
C LYS A 78 -9.07 5.17 -6.83
N VAL A 79 -8.28 4.10 -6.77
CA VAL A 79 -6.82 4.16 -6.66
C VAL A 79 -6.14 3.14 -7.57
N THR A 80 -4.91 3.44 -7.99
CA THR A 80 -4.02 2.53 -8.70
C THR A 80 -3.00 1.96 -7.73
N VAL A 81 -2.75 0.65 -7.85
CA VAL A 81 -1.77 -0.08 -7.05
C VAL A 81 -0.81 -0.74 -8.01
N ILE A 82 0.48 -0.56 -7.77
CA ILE A 82 1.55 -1.08 -8.62
C ILE A 82 2.42 -2.00 -7.78
N THR A 83 2.78 -3.15 -8.35
CA THR A 83 3.78 -4.06 -7.77
C THR A 83 4.98 -4.13 -8.70
N GLU A 84 6.15 -3.76 -8.21
CA GLU A 84 7.42 -3.87 -8.95
C GLU A 84 8.28 -4.95 -8.29
N ASP A 85 8.77 -5.91 -9.07
CA ASP A 85 9.56 -7.00 -8.52
C ASP A 85 10.54 -7.57 -9.56
N THR A 86 11.83 -7.35 -9.30
CA THR A 86 12.91 -7.85 -10.17
C THR A 86 13.04 -9.37 -10.15
N SER A 87 12.54 -10.05 -9.11
CA SER A 87 12.54 -11.51 -9.03
C SER A 87 11.40 -12.17 -9.81
N GLY A 88 10.40 -11.39 -10.25
CA GLY A 88 9.23 -11.87 -10.99
C GLY A 88 8.21 -12.68 -10.17
N ASN A 89 8.31 -12.67 -8.83
CA ASN A 89 7.48 -13.50 -7.94
C ASN A 89 6.31 -12.74 -7.28
N SER A 90 6.02 -11.52 -7.73
CA SER A 90 4.90 -10.69 -7.26
C SER A 90 3.78 -10.64 -8.30
N ALA A 91 2.54 -10.47 -7.83
CA ALA A 91 1.37 -10.40 -8.70
C ALA A 91 0.19 -9.68 -8.04
N ILE A 92 -0.57 -8.95 -8.84
CA ILE A 92 -1.93 -8.51 -8.50
C ILE A 92 -2.90 -9.42 -9.25
N ILE A 93 -3.76 -10.13 -8.52
CA ILE A 93 -4.75 -11.04 -9.09
C ILE A 93 -6.06 -10.28 -9.25
N SER A 94 -6.27 -9.73 -10.45
CA SER A 94 -7.48 -9.00 -10.85
C SER A 94 -7.61 -9.00 -12.37
N ASP A 95 -8.84 -9.01 -12.89
CA ASP A 95 -9.11 -8.86 -14.32
C ASP A 95 -8.66 -7.50 -14.88
N LYS A 96 -8.43 -6.52 -14.01
CA LYS A 96 -7.94 -5.17 -14.35
C LYS A 96 -6.42 -5.04 -14.26
N ALA A 97 -5.72 -6.11 -13.84
CA ALA A 97 -4.28 -6.06 -13.68
C ALA A 97 -3.59 -6.04 -15.05
N ILE A 98 -2.69 -5.08 -15.23
CA ILE A 98 -1.83 -4.98 -16.41
C ILE A 98 -0.42 -5.44 -15.99
N LYS A 99 0.20 -6.28 -16.81
CA LYS A 99 1.57 -6.75 -16.59
C LYS A 99 2.48 -6.12 -17.64
N GLU A 100 3.51 -5.43 -17.16
CA GLU A 100 4.56 -4.83 -17.98
C GLU A 100 5.91 -5.41 -17.56
N LYS A 101 6.84 -5.52 -18.52
CA LYS A 101 8.22 -5.90 -18.20
C LYS A 101 8.97 -4.64 -17.76
N ILE A 102 9.69 -4.78 -16.65
CA ILE A 102 10.61 -3.77 -16.10
C ILE A 102 12.02 -4.10 -16.58
#